data_AF-A0A2R5GYP5-F1
#
_entry.id   AF-A0A2R5GYP5-F1
#
_cell.length_a   1.000
_cell.length_b   1.000
_cell.length_c   1.000
_cell.angle_alpha   90.00
_cell.angle_beta   90.00
_cell.angle_gamma   90.00
#
_symmetry.space_group_name_H-M   'P 1'
#
loop_
_entity.id
_entity.type
_entity.pdbx_description
1 polymer ?
#
loop_
_entity_poly.entity_id
_entity_poly.type
_entity_poly.pdbx_seq_one_letter_code
_entity_poly.pdbx_strand_id
1 'polypeptide(L)'
;MARKGKARGVAALEKKRSKEQLATAARLAAAKGGFFAKAQLVAREARRAQGPERADQPGAAGPGDAQGAGKVPKKKRKLHVKSKLGSSAPSSMASSRRSGGGGSGGGGGAGLVVAGATVLDVVATSGGSVAGINPKAAGPYRSQDRILLVGEGNFSFAAGLSTIIGGSRLVASSLDTRQEVMEKYGMEAIGSLQALRLARGKAHHGIDATKAEDLRSCLGQVAAFDTIGFNFPHLGGATAEAVDANRAMLRGFFAACKQVLATKSSDPKSRPGRVAVTLRSTSFYESWGLENLAREEGFRLLETFPFEKEHYPGYQEARTNPAARASPGTEAATTRVFVTKK
;
A
#
# COMPACT_ATOMS: atom_id res chain seq x y z
N MET A 1 64.36 -8.45 -2.93
CA MET A 1 63.75 -7.42 -2.03
C MET A 1 62.31 -6.98 -2.40
N ALA A 2 61.65 -7.58 -3.41
CA ALA A 2 60.37 -7.05 -3.93
C ALA A 2 59.06 -7.54 -3.23
N ARG A 3 59.12 -8.46 -2.26
CA ARG A 3 57.91 -9.00 -1.60
C ARG A 3 57.43 -8.23 -0.36
N LYS A 4 58.27 -7.38 0.24
CA LYS A 4 57.92 -6.60 1.46
C LYS A 4 57.14 -5.29 1.19
N GLY A 5 57.18 -4.76 -0.03
CA GLY A 5 56.48 -3.51 -0.40
C GLY A 5 54.97 -3.68 -0.64
N LYS A 6 54.55 -4.82 -1.20
CA LYS A 6 53.14 -5.06 -1.58
C LYS A 6 52.23 -5.27 -0.36
N ALA A 7 52.71 -5.96 0.68
CA ALA A 7 51.94 -6.21 1.91
C ALA A 7 51.71 -4.94 2.75
N ARG A 8 52.66 -3.98 2.72
CA ARG A 8 52.51 -2.69 3.42
C ARG A 8 51.46 -1.78 2.77
N GLY A 9 51.30 -1.84 1.45
CA GLY A 9 50.29 -1.08 0.72
C GLY A 9 48.86 -1.53 1.01
N VAL A 10 48.62 -2.84 1.08
CA VAL A 10 47.29 -3.41 1.35
C VAL A 10 46.82 -3.11 2.78
N ALA A 11 47.71 -3.26 3.77
CA ALA A 11 47.39 -2.95 5.17
C ALA A 11 47.11 -1.45 5.41
N ALA A 12 47.73 -0.55 4.64
CA ALA A 12 47.47 0.89 4.70
C ALA A 12 46.10 1.26 4.08
N LEU A 13 45.72 0.59 2.99
CA LEU A 13 44.43 0.74 2.31
C LEU A 13 43.27 0.24 3.19
N GLU A 14 43.41 -0.91 3.86
CA GLU A 14 42.39 -1.45 4.76
C GLU A 14 42.18 -0.56 6.00
N LYS A 15 43.25 -0.02 6.58
CA LYS A 15 43.16 0.94 7.69
C LYS A 15 42.48 2.25 7.28
N LYS A 16 42.69 2.71 6.04
CA LYS A 16 42.02 3.92 5.52
C LYS A 16 40.52 3.67 5.31
N ARG A 17 40.15 2.51 4.75
CA ARG A 17 38.75 2.10 4.53
C ARG A 17 37.99 1.91 5.84
N SER A 18 38.64 1.34 6.86
CA SER A 18 38.05 1.18 8.20
C SER A 18 37.77 2.52 8.88
N LYS A 19 38.68 3.51 8.77
CA LYS A 19 38.47 4.86 9.31
C LYS A 19 37.33 5.62 8.62
N GLU A 20 37.19 5.46 7.29
CA GLU A 20 36.06 6.07 6.56
C GLU A 20 34.72 5.45 6.94
N GLN A 21 34.67 4.13 7.16
CA GLN A 21 33.45 3.46 7.63
C GLN A 21 33.04 3.91 9.04
N LEU A 22 33.98 4.05 9.96
CA LEU A 22 33.75 4.59 11.30
C LEU A 22 33.28 6.05 11.28
N ALA A 23 33.89 6.89 10.44
CA ALA A 23 33.47 8.28 10.27
C ALA A 23 32.06 8.40 9.68
N THR A 24 31.69 7.49 8.78
CA THR A 24 30.36 7.44 8.17
C THR A 24 29.31 6.99 9.18
N ALA A 25 29.61 5.99 10.01
CA ALA A 25 28.74 5.52 11.08
C ALA A 25 28.50 6.62 12.14
N ALA A 26 29.55 7.37 12.51
CA ALA A 26 29.43 8.49 13.45
C ALA A 26 28.56 9.63 12.92
N ARG A 27 28.69 9.99 11.62
CA ARG A 27 27.81 10.98 10.96
C ARG A 27 26.36 10.52 10.92
N LEU A 28 26.13 9.23 10.68
CA LEU A 28 24.79 8.64 10.68
C LEU A 28 24.17 8.64 12.09
N ALA A 29 24.97 8.37 13.13
CA ALA A 29 24.53 8.43 14.52
C ALA A 29 24.20 9.87 14.97
N ALA A 30 25.02 10.85 14.59
CA ALA A 30 24.77 12.26 14.85
C ALA A 30 23.49 12.77 14.15
N ALA A 31 23.26 12.34 12.91
CA ALA A 31 22.02 12.66 12.17
C ALA A 31 20.78 12.03 12.85
N LYS A 32 20.88 10.80 13.35
CA LYS A 32 19.80 10.13 14.11
C LYS A 32 19.54 10.80 15.47
N GLY A 33 20.60 11.26 16.16
CA GLY A 33 20.48 12.00 17.42
C GLY A 33 19.79 13.35 17.24
N GLY A 34 20.14 14.11 16.20
CA GLY A 34 19.47 15.37 15.85
C GLY A 34 18.00 15.16 15.45
N PHE A 35 17.69 14.04 14.80
CA PHE A 35 16.33 13.66 14.45
C PHE A 35 15.46 13.37 15.69
N PHE A 36 16.03 12.67 16.68
CA PHE A 36 15.34 12.35 17.94
C PHE A 36 15.05 13.61 18.78
N ALA A 37 16.00 14.54 18.85
CA ALA A 37 15.80 15.83 19.52
C ALA A 37 14.70 16.67 18.85
N LYS A 38 14.65 16.68 17.52
CA LYS A 38 13.62 17.40 16.75
C LYS A 38 12.22 16.77 16.92
N ALA A 39 12.13 15.44 16.95
CA ALA A 39 10.88 14.73 17.20
C ALA A 39 10.32 14.98 18.62
N GLN A 40 11.18 15.04 19.64
CA GLN A 40 10.76 15.37 21.01
C GLN A 40 10.27 16.82 21.15
N LEU A 41 10.89 17.76 20.43
CA LEU A 41 10.47 19.16 20.40
C LEU A 41 9.06 19.30 19.79
N VAL A 42 8.83 18.69 18.62
CA VAL A 42 7.53 18.71 17.94
C VAL A 42 6.45 18.04 18.78
N ALA A 43 6.75 16.92 19.46
CA ALA A 43 5.80 16.27 20.38
C ALA A 43 5.46 17.15 21.60
N ARG A 44 6.39 17.99 22.06
CA ARG A 44 6.18 18.93 23.16
C ARG A 44 5.34 20.13 22.72
N GLU A 45 5.55 20.62 21.51
CA GLU A 45 4.74 21.70 20.91
C GLU A 45 3.31 21.25 20.61
N ALA A 46 3.12 20.03 20.10
CA ALA A 46 1.80 19.44 19.87
C ALA A 46 0.99 19.28 21.17
N ARG A 47 1.65 18.90 22.28
CA ARG A 47 1.03 18.84 23.62
C ARG A 47 0.70 20.22 24.19
N ARG A 48 1.40 21.27 23.77
CA ARG A 48 1.12 22.65 24.20
C ARG A 48 -0.04 23.28 23.41
N ALA A 49 -0.24 22.84 22.17
CA ALA A 49 -1.37 23.25 21.32
C ALA A 49 -2.69 22.60 21.73
N GLN A 50 -2.64 21.46 22.41
CA GLN A 50 -3.80 20.82 23.04
C GLN A 50 -3.86 21.31 24.50
N GLY A 51 -4.61 22.39 24.75
CA GLY A 51 -4.85 22.88 26.11
C GLY A 51 -5.45 21.80 27.03
N PRO A 52 -5.40 21.98 28.36
CA PRO A 52 -5.79 20.93 29.30
C PRO A 52 -7.28 20.58 29.15
N GLU A 53 -7.55 19.30 28.91
CA GLU A 53 -8.89 18.72 28.86
C GLU A 53 -9.50 18.76 30.27
N ARG A 54 -10.62 19.48 30.42
CA ARG A 54 -11.42 19.51 31.65
C ARG A 54 -12.04 18.14 31.89
N ALA A 55 -11.75 17.55 33.05
CA ALA A 55 -12.48 16.42 33.58
C ALA A 55 -13.81 16.91 34.16
N ASP A 56 -14.93 16.45 33.60
CA ASP A 56 -16.22 16.41 34.28
C ASP A 56 -16.83 15.02 34.04
N GLN A 57 -16.91 14.23 35.12
CA GLN A 57 -17.77 13.05 35.23
C GLN A 57 -18.98 13.42 36.08
N PRO A 58 -20.11 12.72 35.90
CA PRO A 58 -20.66 12.08 37.09
C PRO A 58 -21.05 10.61 36.86
N GLY A 59 -20.58 9.77 37.78
CA GLY A 59 -21.40 8.89 38.61
C GLY A 59 -22.18 7.75 37.94
N ALA A 60 -21.66 6.53 38.08
CA ALA A 60 -22.40 5.29 37.91
C ALA A 60 -23.26 4.95 39.15
N ALA A 61 -24.49 4.46 38.94
CA ALA A 61 -25.23 3.66 39.92
C ALA A 61 -26.25 2.72 39.23
N GLY A 62 -26.00 1.42 39.36
CA GLY A 62 -26.92 0.28 39.60
C GLY A 62 -28.18 0.02 38.74
N PRO A 63 -28.47 -1.24 38.37
CA PRO A 63 -29.72 -1.64 37.73
C PRO A 63 -30.83 -1.94 38.75
N GLY A 64 -32.09 -1.64 38.41
CA GLY A 64 -33.27 -2.00 39.17
C GLY A 64 -34.48 -2.22 38.25
N ASP A 65 -35.12 -3.37 38.41
CA ASP A 65 -36.33 -3.82 37.73
C ASP A 65 -37.55 -2.93 38.01
N ALA A 66 -38.45 -2.76 37.02
CA ALA A 66 -39.90 -2.80 37.20
C ALA A 66 -40.68 -2.57 35.90
N GLN A 67 -41.80 -3.30 35.82
CA GLN A 67 -42.82 -3.41 34.77
C GLN A 67 -43.64 -2.11 34.57
N GLY A 68 -44.32 -1.98 33.41
CA GLY A 68 -45.43 -1.03 33.28
C GLY A 68 -45.91 -0.78 31.86
N ALA A 69 -47.11 -1.27 31.55
CA ALA A 69 -47.81 -1.18 30.28
C ALA A 69 -48.26 0.24 29.87
N GLY A 70 -48.45 0.48 28.57
CA GLY A 70 -49.11 1.70 28.09
C GLY A 70 -49.31 1.76 26.56
N LYS A 71 -50.56 1.88 26.11
CA LYS A 71 -51.07 1.75 24.74
C LYS A 71 -50.75 2.92 23.78
N VAL A 72 -50.66 2.55 22.50
CA VAL A 72 -50.85 3.26 21.20
C VAL A 72 -52.11 4.19 21.21
N PRO A 73 -52.18 5.36 20.51
CA PRO A 73 -52.41 5.37 19.05
C PRO A 73 -51.91 6.51 18.13
N LYS A 74 -51.52 6.07 16.92
CA LYS A 74 -51.81 6.54 15.53
C LYS A 74 -52.10 8.03 15.28
N LYS A 75 -51.44 8.60 14.25
CA LYS A 75 -52.13 9.25 13.11
C LYS A 75 -51.24 9.40 11.86
N LYS A 76 -51.84 9.02 10.72
CA LYS A 76 -51.39 9.18 9.33
C LYS A 76 -51.69 10.61 8.84
N ARG A 77 -50.90 11.17 7.92
CA ARG A 77 -51.42 11.94 6.75
C ARG A 77 -50.53 11.77 5.52
N LYS A 78 -51.13 11.26 4.45
CA LYS A 78 -50.71 11.39 3.05
C LYS A 78 -51.04 12.80 2.58
N LEU A 79 -50.30 13.33 1.60
CA LEU A 79 -50.84 14.16 0.53
C LEU A 79 -50.01 13.95 -0.76
N HIS A 80 -50.72 13.57 -1.81
CA HIS A 80 -50.32 13.63 -3.22
C HIS A 80 -50.61 15.03 -3.74
N VAL A 81 -49.76 15.57 -4.62
CA VAL A 81 -50.21 16.35 -5.79
C VAL A 81 -49.30 16.01 -6.97
N LYS A 82 -49.93 15.65 -8.08
CA LYS A 82 -49.36 15.51 -9.43
C LYS A 82 -49.52 16.84 -10.16
N SER A 83 -48.60 17.17 -11.05
CA SER A 83 -48.96 17.71 -12.37
C SER A 83 -47.84 17.47 -13.39
N LYS A 84 -48.31 17.29 -14.62
CA LYS A 84 -47.67 16.74 -15.82
C LYS A 84 -47.40 17.91 -16.79
N LEU A 85 -46.74 17.56 -17.91
CA LEU A 85 -46.58 18.28 -19.19
C LEU A 85 -45.36 19.21 -19.22
N GLY A 86 -44.49 19.19 -20.23
CA GLY A 86 -44.49 18.53 -21.53
C GLY A 86 -43.54 19.28 -22.47
N SER A 87 -42.95 18.57 -23.45
CA SER A 87 -42.42 19.02 -24.77
C SER A 87 -41.58 20.31 -24.85
N SER A 88 -40.43 20.43 -25.52
CA SER A 88 -40.08 20.01 -26.88
C SER A 88 -38.67 20.55 -27.18
N ALA A 89 -37.86 19.80 -27.93
CA ALA A 89 -36.75 20.37 -28.73
C ALA A 89 -37.34 21.09 -29.98
N PRO A 90 -36.61 21.95 -30.72
CA PRO A 90 -35.57 21.43 -31.63
C PRO A 90 -34.35 22.34 -31.92
N SER A 91 -33.28 21.70 -32.41
CA SER A 91 -32.30 22.10 -33.46
C SER A 91 -31.84 23.57 -33.62
N SER A 92 -30.52 23.77 -33.78
CA SER A 92 -29.91 24.03 -35.12
C SER A 92 -28.41 24.39 -35.07
N MET A 93 -27.70 23.92 -36.12
CA MET A 93 -26.55 24.50 -36.85
C MET A 93 -25.26 24.88 -36.10
N ALA A 94 -24.12 24.22 -36.34
CA ALA A 94 -23.28 24.17 -37.55
C ALA A 94 -22.37 25.40 -37.78
N SER A 95 -21.07 25.14 -37.64
CA SER A 95 -19.94 25.64 -38.44
C SER A 95 -19.57 27.13 -38.41
N SER A 96 -18.32 27.43 -38.02
CA SER A 96 -17.32 27.96 -38.97
C SER A 96 -15.98 28.31 -38.29
N ARG A 97 -14.94 28.21 -39.11
CA ARG A 97 -13.51 28.41 -38.83
C ARG A 97 -13.13 29.89 -38.66
N ARG A 98 -12.03 30.15 -37.95
CA ARG A 98 -10.90 31.05 -38.28
C ARG A 98 -9.94 31.05 -37.07
N SER A 99 -8.72 30.52 -37.19
CA SER A 99 -7.47 31.20 -37.62
C SER A 99 -7.12 32.45 -36.81
N GLY A 100 -6.04 32.36 -36.03
CA GLY A 100 -5.38 33.50 -35.40
C GLY A 100 -4.27 33.00 -34.46
N GLY A 101 -3.02 33.18 -34.88
CA GLY A 101 -1.82 32.79 -34.12
C GLY A 101 -1.35 33.87 -33.14
N GLY A 102 -0.24 33.53 -32.46
CA GLY A 102 0.45 34.31 -31.42
C GLY A 102 0.23 33.68 -30.05
N GLY A 103 1.22 33.23 -29.28
CA GLY A 103 2.64 33.55 -29.23
C GLY A 103 2.99 33.84 -27.76
N SER A 104 4.08 33.23 -27.28
CA SER A 104 4.77 33.49 -26.00
C SER A 104 4.25 32.82 -24.72
N GLY A 105 5.19 32.33 -23.91
CA GLY A 105 4.99 32.07 -22.49
C GLY A 105 5.64 30.79 -21.97
N GLY A 106 6.96 30.74 -21.90
CA GLY A 106 7.68 29.71 -21.16
C GLY A 106 7.33 29.73 -19.67
N GLY A 107 7.27 28.54 -19.07
CA GLY A 107 7.09 28.36 -17.63
C GLY A 107 7.46 26.94 -17.26
N GLY A 108 8.76 26.72 -17.02
CA GLY A 108 9.26 25.46 -16.48
C GLY A 108 8.63 25.18 -15.12
N GLY A 109 7.83 24.13 -15.04
CA GLY A 109 7.43 23.53 -13.78
C GLY A 109 8.63 22.81 -13.18
N ALA A 110 9.44 23.54 -12.42
CA ALA A 110 10.43 22.95 -11.55
C ALA A 110 9.68 22.08 -10.51
N GLY A 111 9.73 20.76 -10.70
CA GLY A 111 9.35 19.82 -9.67
C GLY A 111 10.21 20.08 -8.45
N LEU A 112 9.60 20.57 -7.38
CA LEU A 112 10.26 20.71 -6.09
C LEU A 112 10.55 19.31 -5.53
N VAL A 113 11.72 18.79 -5.84
CA VAL A 113 12.32 17.67 -5.11
C VAL A 113 12.77 18.18 -3.74
N VAL A 114 11.91 18.00 -2.73
CA VAL A 114 12.34 18.17 -1.33
C VAL A 114 13.14 16.93 -0.95
N ALA A 115 14.46 16.99 -1.14
CA ALA A 115 15.37 16.04 -0.56
C ALA A 115 15.27 16.12 0.97
N GLY A 116 14.85 15.03 1.61
CA GLY A 116 14.88 14.91 3.07
C GLY A 116 13.57 15.14 3.83
N ALA A 117 12.42 15.20 3.15
CA ALA A 117 11.13 15.21 3.86
C ALA A 117 10.87 13.83 4.50
N THR A 118 10.60 13.83 5.81
CA THR A 118 10.12 12.62 6.48
C THR A 118 8.62 12.47 6.32
N VAL A 119 8.11 11.26 6.56
CA VAL A 119 6.67 10.92 6.40
C VAL A 119 5.74 11.89 7.15
N LEU A 120 6.22 12.55 8.22
CA LEU A 120 5.44 13.58 8.93
C LEU A 120 5.30 14.90 8.15
N ASP A 121 6.30 15.32 7.36
CA ASP A 121 6.32 16.63 6.71
C ASP A 121 5.29 16.73 5.57
N VAL A 122 4.97 15.60 4.93
CA VAL A 122 3.95 15.52 3.87
C VAL A 122 2.52 15.63 4.43
N VAL A 123 2.30 15.19 5.67
CA VAL A 123 0.95 15.12 6.27
C VAL A 123 0.49 16.47 6.83
N ALA A 124 1.41 17.37 7.18
CA ALA A 124 1.08 18.66 7.80
C ALA A 124 0.59 19.74 6.81
N THR A 125 0.72 19.55 5.50
CA THR A 125 0.52 20.63 4.51
C THR A 125 -0.81 20.64 3.78
N SER A 126 -1.68 19.63 3.93
CA SER A 126 -2.97 19.58 3.22
C SER A 126 -4.16 19.82 4.14
N GLY A 127 -4.30 21.05 4.62
CA GLY A 127 -5.48 21.56 5.33
C GLY A 127 -6.53 22.23 4.41
N GLY A 128 -6.81 21.66 3.23
CA GLY A 128 -7.70 22.27 2.23
C GLY A 128 -8.74 21.31 1.66
N SER A 129 -9.99 21.78 1.56
CA SER A 129 -11.18 21.12 1.01
C SER A 129 -10.94 20.44 -0.35
N VAL A 130 -11.39 19.20 -0.53
CA VAL A 130 -11.16 18.41 -1.76
C VAL A 130 -12.46 18.01 -2.45
N ALA A 131 -13.07 18.97 -3.14
CA ALA A 131 -13.99 18.69 -4.24
C ALA A 131 -13.18 18.76 -5.55
N GLY A 132 -12.75 17.61 -6.09
CA GLY A 132 -12.13 17.51 -7.43
C GLY A 132 -10.86 16.67 -7.60
N ILE A 133 -10.70 15.53 -6.90
CA ILE A 133 -9.47 14.72 -6.99
C ILE A 133 -9.47 13.82 -8.23
N ASN A 134 -8.56 14.07 -9.18
CA ASN A 134 -8.11 13.03 -10.11
C ASN A 134 -7.53 11.86 -9.30
N PRO A 135 -7.99 10.61 -9.48
CA PRO A 135 -7.55 9.50 -8.66
C PRO A 135 -6.03 9.32 -8.76
N LYS A 136 -5.35 9.36 -7.61
CA LYS A 136 -3.92 9.08 -7.52
C LYS A 136 -3.69 7.59 -7.76
N ALA A 137 -2.67 7.24 -8.54
CA ALA A 137 -2.33 5.86 -8.88
C ALA A 137 -0.83 5.61 -8.72
N ALA A 138 -0.48 4.40 -8.31
CA ALA A 138 0.88 3.89 -8.25
C ALA A 138 0.89 2.47 -8.81
N GLY A 139 1.45 2.31 -10.02
CA GLY A 139 1.37 1.05 -10.77
C GLY A 139 -0.08 0.58 -10.93
N PRO A 140 -0.44 -0.66 -10.49
CA PRO A 140 -1.79 -1.18 -10.63
C PRO A 140 -2.80 -0.61 -9.62
N TYR A 141 -2.33 0.06 -8.57
CA TYR A 141 -3.12 0.49 -7.42
C TYR A 141 -3.67 1.91 -7.60
N ARG A 142 -4.94 2.13 -7.29
CA ARG A 142 -5.60 3.44 -7.38
C ARG A 142 -6.30 3.78 -6.07
N SER A 143 -6.37 5.08 -5.73
CA SER A 143 -6.94 5.57 -4.47
C SER A 143 -8.41 5.20 -4.23
N GLN A 144 -9.17 4.91 -5.29
CA GLN A 144 -10.57 4.47 -5.19
C GLN A 144 -10.74 2.96 -4.95
N ASP A 145 -9.71 2.16 -5.23
CA ASP A 145 -9.77 0.71 -5.15
C ASP A 145 -9.75 0.29 -3.66
N ARG A 146 -10.54 -0.73 -3.29
CA ARG A 146 -10.36 -1.49 -2.05
C ARG A 146 -9.22 -2.48 -2.28
N ILE A 147 -8.11 -2.27 -1.58
CA ILE A 147 -6.85 -2.95 -1.86
C ILE A 147 -6.49 -3.88 -0.71
N LEU A 148 -6.15 -5.11 -1.05
CA LEU A 148 -5.47 -6.04 -0.14
C LEU A 148 -4.04 -6.28 -0.64
N LEU A 149 -3.05 -6.08 0.22
CA LEU A 149 -1.69 -6.54 0.01
C LEU A 149 -1.46 -7.78 0.86
N VAL A 150 -0.97 -8.86 0.26
CA VAL A 150 -0.69 -10.13 0.94
C VAL A 150 0.80 -10.44 0.95
N GLY A 151 1.24 -11.15 1.99
CA GLY A 151 2.63 -11.55 2.15
C GLY A 151 3.58 -10.38 2.42
N GLU A 152 3.11 -9.31 3.05
CA GLU A 152 3.97 -8.22 3.50
C GLU A 152 4.97 -8.74 4.54
N GLY A 153 6.24 -8.36 4.40
CA GLY A 153 7.28 -8.60 5.40
C GLY A 153 7.24 -7.50 6.46
N ASN A 154 8.12 -6.51 6.34
CA ASN A 154 8.18 -5.37 7.25
C ASN A 154 7.09 -4.29 7.00
N PHE A 155 6.11 -4.54 6.14
CA PHE A 155 5.02 -3.60 5.78
C PHE A 155 5.46 -2.27 5.13
N SER A 156 6.74 -2.14 4.74
CA SER A 156 7.25 -0.89 4.18
C SER A 156 6.64 -0.54 2.82
N PHE A 157 6.24 -1.55 2.03
CA PHE A 157 5.56 -1.34 0.76
C PHE A 157 4.17 -0.73 0.98
N ALA A 158 3.36 -1.34 1.87
CA ALA A 158 2.06 -0.80 2.24
C ALA A 158 2.15 0.63 2.79
N ALA A 159 3.14 0.89 3.65
CA ALA A 159 3.39 2.22 4.19
C ALA A 159 3.70 3.23 3.05
N GLY A 160 4.64 2.92 2.16
CA GLY A 160 4.99 3.77 1.03
C GLY A 160 3.81 4.02 0.08
N LEU A 161 3.09 2.96 -0.29
CA LEU A 161 1.90 3.04 -1.14
C LEU A 161 0.83 3.96 -0.53
N SER A 162 0.62 3.87 0.79
CA SER A 162 -0.38 4.69 1.50
C SER A 162 -0.12 6.20 1.42
N THR A 163 1.13 6.62 1.21
CA THR A 163 1.48 8.05 1.02
C THR A 163 1.00 8.60 -0.32
N ILE A 164 0.84 7.73 -1.32
CA ILE A 164 0.51 8.11 -2.69
C ILE A 164 -1.00 8.05 -2.89
N ILE A 165 -1.61 6.92 -2.52
CA ILE A 165 -3.02 6.65 -2.80
C ILE A 165 -3.94 6.78 -1.59
N GLY A 166 -3.39 7.07 -0.40
CA GLY A 166 -4.09 7.03 0.88
C GLY A 166 -4.21 5.61 1.45
N GLY A 167 -4.41 5.51 2.78
CA GLY A 167 -4.51 4.21 3.46
C GLY A 167 -5.94 3.76 3.79
N SER A 168 -6.95 4.62 3.69
CA SER A 168 -8.32 4.32 4.19
C SER A 168 -9.00 3.11 3.54
N ARG A 169 -8.56 2.71 2.35
CA ARG A 169 -9.05 1.53 1.60
C ARG A 169 -7.96 0.46 1.42
N LEU A 170 -6.86 0.58 2.15
CA LEU A 170 -5.70 -0.31 2.07
C LEU A 170 -5.65 -1.23 3.30
N VAL A 171 -5.69 -2.53 3.03
CA VAL A 171 -5.41 -3.58 3.99
C VAL A 171 -4.11 -4.25 3.59
N ALA A 172 -3.20 -4.42 4.54
CA ALA A 172 -1.94 -5.12 4.36
C ALA A 172 -1.93 -6.35 5.25
N SER A 173 -1.35 -7.46 4.79
CA SER A 173 -1.34 -8.71 5.55
C SER A 173 -0.03 -9.46 5.42
N SER A 174 0.39 -10.09 6.52
CA SER A 174 1.55 -10.99 6.58
C SER A 174 1.12 -12.42 6.87
N LEU A 175 1.87 -13.40 6.34
CA LEU A 175 1.75 -14.80 6.75
C LEU A 175 2.20 -14.97 8.21
N ASP A 176 3.31 -14.32 8.56
CA ASP A 176 3.82 -14.28 9.93
C ASP A 176 2.78 -13.66 10.89
N THR A 177 2.74 -14.18 12.11
CA THR A 177 2.01 -13.56 13.23
C THR A 177 2.62 -12.19 13.57
N ARG A 178 1.86 -11.38 14.30
CA ARG A 178 2.35 -10.06 14.72
C ARG A 178 3.65 -10.16 15.53
N GLN A 179 3.77 -11.18 16.38
CA GLN A 179 4.97 -11.39 17.18
C GLN A 179 6.18 -11.70 16.28
N GLU A 180 6.05 -12.66 15.36
CA GLU A 180 7.11 -13.04 14.43
C GLU A 180 7.55 -11.85 13.54
N VAL A 181 6.60 -11.02 13.08
CA VAL A 181 6.92 -9.78 12.34
C VAL A 181 7.81 -8.85 13.19
N MET A 182 7.49 -8.67 14.46
CA MET A 182 8.28 -7.80 15.35
C MET A 182 9.66 -8.39 15.64
N GLU A 183 9.74 -9.71 15.82
CA GLU A 183 11.01 -10.42 16.05
C GLU A 183 11.92 -10.37 14.82
N LYS A 184 11.36 -10.57 13.62
CA LYS A 184 12.13 -10.59 12.36
C LYS A 184 12.58 -9.20 11.90
N TYR A 185 11.74 -8.18 12.06
CA TYR A 185 11.95 -6.87 11.44
C TYR A 185 12.14 -5.71 12.43
N GLY A 186 11.86 -5.92 13.71
CA GLY A 186 12.10 -4.94 14.77
C GLY A 186 11.52 -3.55 14.49
N MET A 187 12.37 -2.53 14.63
CA MET A 187 11.97 -1.12 14.50
C MET A 187 11.45 -0.74 13.11
N GLU A 188 11.86 -1.44 12.06
CA GLU A 188 11.37 -1.17 10.69
C GLU A 188 9.88 -1.47 10.58
N ALA A 189 9.46 -2.69 10.98
CA ALA A 189 8.06 -3.05 10.96
C ALA A 189 7.21 -2.17 11.88
N ILE A 190 7.74 -1.79 13.06
CA ILE A 190 7.05 -0.86 13.97
C ILE A 190 6.79 0.48 13.25
N GLY A 191 7.80 1.06 12.62
CA GLY A 191 7.68 2.33 11.89
C GLY A 191 6.70 2.23 10.72
N SER A 192 6.80 1.18 9.90
CA SER A 192 5.92 0.98 8.75
C SER A 192 4.46 0.72 9.15
N LEU A 193 4.21 -0.10 10.18
CA LEU A 193 2.87 -0.34 10.71
C LEU A 193 2.26 0.94 11.31
N GLN A 194 3.07 1.75 12.00
CA GLN A 194 2.62 3.04 12.52
C GLN A 194 2.28 4.02 11.39
N ALA A 195 3.12 4.12 10.37
CA ALA A 195 2.86 4.97 9.19
C ALA A 195 1.57 4.54 8.46
N LEU A 196 1.40 3.24 8.23
CA LEU A 196 0.18 2.69 7.62
C LEU A 196 -1.07 3.03 8.46
N ARG A 197 -0.99 2.88 9.79
CA ARG A 197 -2.09 3.23 10.70
C ARG A 197 -2.42 4.72 10.67
N LEU A 198 -1.42 5.60 10.64
CA LEU A 198 -1.61 7.05 10.53
C LEU A 198 -2.28 7.42 9.19
N ALA A 199 -1.98 6.70 8.13
CA ALA A 199 -2.66 6.81 6.84
C ALA A 199 -4.08 6.18 6.82
N ARG A 200 -4.56 5.66 7.96
CA ARG A 200 -5.84 4.95 8.15
C ARG A 200 -5.93 3.58 7.48
N GLY A 201 -4.79 3.01 7.10
CA GLY A 201 -4.68 1.62 6.64
C GLY A 201 -4.77 0.63 7.79
N LYS A 202 -5.02 -0.63 7.42
CA LYS A 202 -5.15 -1.75 8.37
C LYS A 202 -4.08 -2.79 8.11
N ALA A 203 -3.59 -3.41 9.17
CA ALA A 203 -2.67 -4.53 9.11
C ALA A 203 -3.30 -5.78 9.74
N HIS A 204 -3.22 -6.89 9.03
CA HIS A 204 -3.62 -8.23 9.49
C HIS A 204 -2.38 -9.14 9.51
N HIS A 205 -2.38 -10.14 10.38
CA HIS A 205 -1.24 -11.05 10.57
C HIS A 205 -1.74 -12.49 10.66
N GLY A 206 -0.89 -13.47 10.35
CA GLY A 206 -1.31 -14.87 10.32
C GLY A 206 -2.23 -15.20 9.14
N ILE A 207 -2.10 -14.48 8.01
CA ILE A 207 -2.98 -14.63 6.84
C ILE A 207 -2.28 -15.50 5.80
N ASP A 208 -2.80 -16.71 5.58
CA ASP A 208 -2.36 -17.56 4.47
C ASP A 208 -3.08 -17.13 3.18
N ALA A 209 -2.31 -16.54 2.27
CA ALA A 209 -2.84 -16.03 1.01
C ALA A 209 -3.40 -17.12 0.08
N THR A 210 -3.11 -18.40 0.36
CA THR A 210 -3.64 -19.55 -0.38
C THR A 210 -5.01 -20.02 0.13
N LYS A 211 -5.49 -19.46 1.26
CA LYS A 211 -6.77 -19.81 1.88
C LYS A 211 -7.78 -18.68 1.74
N ALA A 212 -8.92 -18.99 1.13
CA ALA A 212 -9.96 -18.01 0.90
C ALA A 212 -10.61 -17.48 2.19
N GLU A 213 -10.70 -18.31 3.24
CA GLU A 213 -11.21 -17.90 4.56
C GLU A 213 -10.31 -16.84 5.23
N ASP A 214 -8.99 -17.00 5.15
CA ASP A 214 -8.04 -16.03 5.65
C ASP A 214 -8.15 -14.70 4.88
N LEU A 215 -8.25 -14.74 3.54
CA LEU A 215 -8.48 -13.53 2.75
C LEU A 215 -9.82 -12.86 3.07
N ARG A 216 -10.88 -13.64 3.34
CA ARG A 216 -12.20 -13.11 3.75
C ARG A 216 -12.13 -12.40 5.09
N SER A 217 -11.31 -12.88 6.03
CA SER A 217 -11.13 -12.24 7.33
C SER A 217 -10.62 -10.79 7.21
N CYS A 218 -9.92 -10.47 6.12
CA CYS A 218 -9.40 -9.14 5.82
C CYS A 218 -10.45 -8.16 5.26
N LEU A 219 -11.62 -8.65 4.81
CA LEU A 219 -12.64 -7.81 4.17
C LEU A 219 -13.30 -6.82 5.15
N GLY A 220 -13.39 -7.18 6.44
CA GLY A 220 -14.13 -6.39 7.42
C GLY A 220 -15.57 -6.12 6.96
N GLN A 221 -15.89 -4.86 6.65
CA GLN A 221 -17.24 -4.44 6.21
C GLN A 221 -17.41 -4.36 4.69
N VAL A 222 -16.36 -4.57 3.89
CA VAL A 222 -16.48 -4.54 2.43
C VAL A 222 -16.85 -5.91 1.87
N ALA A 223 -17.65 -5.94 0.80
CA ALA A 223 -18.07 -7.22 0.20
C ALA A 223 -16.95 -7.95 -0.58
N ALA A 224 -15.99 -7.19 -1.14
CA ALA A 224 -14.92 -7.71 -1.98
C ALA A 224 -13.78 -6.69 -2.12
N PHE A 225 -12.60 -7.14 -2.57
CA PHE A 225 -11.47 -6.29 -2.95
C PHE A 225 -11.49 -5.96 -4.45
N ASP A 226 -11.12 -4.74 -4.81
CA ASP A 226 -10.98 -4.32 -6.21
C ASP A 226 -9.60 -4.70 -6.77
N THR A 227 -8.57 -4.69 -5.92
CA THR A 227 -7.20 -5.08 -6.29
C THR A 227 -6.56 -5.88 -5.15
N ILE A 228 -6.01 -7.05 -5.44
CA ILE A 228 -5.21 -7.85 -4.50
C ILE A 228 -3.79 -7.92 -5.02
N GLY A 229 -2.81 -7.49 -4.23
CA GLY A 229 -1.39 -7.46 -4.58
C GLY A 229 -0.58 -8.51 -3.82
N PHE A 230 0.27 -9.26 -4.51
CA PHE A 230 1.27 -10.15 -3.90
C PHE A 230 2.65 -9.85 -4.48
N ASN A 231 3.49 -9.18 -3.69
CA ASN A 231 4.81 -8.76 -4.11
C ASN A 231 5.87 -9.79 -3.75
N PHE A 232 6.61 -10.24 -4.75
CA PHE A 232 7.72 -11.19 -4.63
C PHE A 232 7.38 -12.49 -3.85
N PRO A 233 6.25 -13.15 -4.12
CA PRO A 233 5.89 -14.40 -3.45
C PRO A 233 6.98 -15.47 -3.68
N HIS A 234 7.52 -16.01 -2.59
CA HIS A 234 8.58 -17.02 -2.63
C HIS A 234 8.69 -17.78 -1.30
N LEU A 235 8.62 -19.12 -1.31
CA LEU A 235 8.75 -19.97 -0.12
C LEU A 235 10.21 -20.27 0.27
N GLY A 236 11.14 -20.05 -0.66
CA GLY A 236 12.56 -20.37 -0.51
C GLY A 236 12.97 -21.51 -1.43
N GLY A 237 14.26 -21.84 -1.45
CA GLY A 237 14.81 -22.93 -2.25
C GLY A 237 15.08 -22.59 -3.71
N ALA A 238 15.86 -23.45 -4.36
CA ALA A 238 16.24 -23.36 -5.77
C ALA A 238 16.19 -24.74 -6.47
N THR A 239 15.63 -25.76 -5.81
CA THR A 239 15.48 -27.11 -6.35
C THR A 239 14.18 -27.24 -7.15
N ALA A 240 14.01 -28.35 -7.87
CA ALA A 240 12.79 -28.63 -8.61
C ALA A 240 11.56 -28.69 -7.69
N GLU A 241 11.71 -29.31 -6.51
CA GLU A 241 10.66 -29.41 -5.49
C GLU A 241 10.28 -28.03 -4.95
N ALA A 242 11.27 -27.13 -4.80
CA ALA A 242 11.01 -25.75 -4.42
C ALA A 242 10.23 -25.01 -5.52
N VAL A 243 10.57 -25.22 -6.80
CA VAL A 243 9.81 -24.66 -7.93
C VAL A 243 8.35 -25.15 -7.88
N ASP A 244 8.12 -26.44 -7.66
CA ASP A 244 6.77 -27.00 -7.58
C ASP A 244 5.97 -26.43 -6.39
N ALA A 245 6.60 -26.29 -5.23
CA ALA A 245 5.97 -25.68 -4.05
C ALA A 245 5.59 -24.22 -4.30
N ASN A 246 6.48 -23.43 -4.94
CA ASN A 246 6.19 -22.04 -5.30
C ASN A 246 5.05 -21.94 -6.32
N ARG A 247 5.01 -22.84 -7.30
CA ARG A 247 3.91 -22.93 -8.28
C ARG A 247 2.60 -23.31 -7.62
N ALA A 248 2.60 -24.26 -6.69
CA ALA A 248 1.43 -24.67 -5.93
C ALA A 248 0.87 -23.52 -5.08
N MET A 249 1.74 -22.76 -4.39
CA MET A 249 1.36 -21.56 -3.65
C MET A 249 0.69 -20.53 -4.57
N LEU A 250 1.27 -20.24 -5.75
CA LEU A 250 0.68 -19.28 -6.69
C LEU A 250 -0.69 -19.74 -7.20
N ARG A 251 -0.88 -21.04 -7.50
CA ARG A 251 -2.20 -21.59 -7.86
C ARG A 251 -3.20 -21.41 -6.72
N GLY A 252 -2.83 -21.79 -5.49
CA GLY A 252 -3.67 -21.61 -4.31
C GLY A 252 -4.05 -20.15 -4.08
N PHE A 253 -3.11 -19.23 -4.26
CA PHE A 253 -3.36 -17.79 -4.19
C PHE A 253 -4.39 -17.30 -5.23
N PHE A 254 -4.25 -17.67 -6.50
CA PHE A 254 -5.25 -17.32 -7.51
C PHE A 254 -6.62 -17.95 -7.21
N ALA A 255 -6.65 -19.20 -6.75
CA ALA A 255 -7.86 -19.90 -6.35
C ALA A 255 -8.60 -19.17 -5.21
N ALA A 256 -7.86 -18.73 -4.18
CA ALA A 256 -8.38 -17.98 -3.06
C ALA A 256 -8.90 -16.58 -3.48
N CYS A 257 -8.12 -15.86 -4.31
CA CYS A 257 -8.49 -14.53 -4.80
C CYS A 257 -9.86 -14.52 -5.49
N LYS A 258 -10.19 -15.52 -6.31
CA LYS A 258 -11.50 -15.61 -7.01
C LYS A 258 -12.70 -15.43 -6.08
N GLN A 259 -12.57 -15.84 -4.82
CA GLN A 259 -13.66 -15.87 -3.86
C GLN A 259 -13.88 -14.54 -3.12
N VAL A 260 -12.92 -13.63 -3.20
CA VAL A 260 -12.94 -12.34 -2.47
C VAL A 260 -12.73 -11.13 -3.39
N LEU A 261 -12.53 -11.37 -4.67
CA LEU A 261 -12.30 -10.34 -5.68
C LEU A 261 -13.63 -9.80 -6.21
N ALA A 262 -13.68 -8.49 -6.41
CA ALA A 262 -14.84 -7.83 -6.99
C ALA A 262 -15.11 -8.38 -8.39
N THR A 263 -16.33 -8.88 -8.60
CA THR A 263 -16.79 -9.27 -9.92
C THR A 263 -17.02 -8.02 -10.77
N LYS A 264 -17.06 -8.19 -12.09
CA LYS A 264 -17.46 -7.08 -12.97
C LYS A 264 -18.83 -6.58 -12.56
N SER A 265 -18.92 -5.29 -12.25
CA SER A 265 -20.19 -4.59 -12.14
C SER A 265 -20.85 -4.47 -13.52
N SER A 266 -22.17 -4.38 -13.53
CA SER A 266 -22.95 -4.01 -14.72
C SER A 266 -22.67 -2.58 -15.18
N ASP A 267 -22.05 -1.75 -14.32
CA ASP A 267 -21.59 -0.41 -14.70
C ASP A 267 -20.42 -0.51 -15.71
N PRO A 268 -20.58 -0.01 -16.94
CA PRO A 268 -19.53 0.00 -17.95
C PRO A 268 -18.25 0.75 -17.54
N LYS A 269 -18.34 1.66 -16.56
CA LYS A 269 -17.21 2.42 -16.03
C LYS A 269 -16.48 1.67 -14.90
N SER A 270 -17.08 0.62 -14.36
CA SER A 270 -16.47 -0.18 -13.31
C SER A 270 -15.36 -1.05 -13.88
N ARG A 271 -14.22 -1.02 -13.21
CA ARG A 271 -13.11 -1.88 -13.55
C ARG A 271 -13.38 -3.30 -13.03
N PRO A 272 -12.98 -4.36 -13.75
CA PRO A 272 -12.95 -5.69 -13.16
C PRO A 272 -12.00 -5.70 -11.96
N GLY A 273 -12.28 -6.58 -10.99
CA GLY A 273 -11.34 -6.88 -9.92
C GLY A 273 -10.02 -7.42 -10.48
N ARG A 274 -8.92 -7.07 -9.83
CA ARG A 274 -7.55 -7.35 -10.28
C ARG A 274 -6.75 -8.13 -9.25
N VAL A 275 -5.90 -9.01 -9.75
CA VAL A 275 -4.81 -9.63 -8.98
C VAL A 275 -3.50 -9.15 -9.56
N ALA A 276 -2.67 -8.47 -8.78
CA ALA A 276 -1.36 -8.00 -9.17
C ALA A 276 -0.29 -8.90 -8.52
N VAL A 277 0.58 -9.50 -9.32
CA VAL A 277 1.70 -10.31 -8.82
C VAL A 277 3.00 -9.72 -9.33
N THR A 278 3.90 -9.38 -8.41
CA THR A 278 5.22 -8.84 -8.75
C THR A 278 6.28 -9.92 -8.61
N LEU A 279 7.02 -10.20 -9.68
CA LEU A 279 8.15 -11.12 -9.66
C LEU A 279 9.36 -10.47 -10.34
N ARG A 280 10.55 -11.01 -10.09
CA ARG A 280 11.74 -10.65 -10.87
C ARG A 280 11.65 -11.26 -12.26
N SER A 281 12.23 -10.59 -13.24
CA SER A 281 12.37 -11.13 -14.59
C SER A 281 13.72 -11.85 -14.71
N THR A 282 13.81 -13.03 -14.09
CA THR A 282 14.95 -13.95 -14.27
C THR A 282 14.46 -15.31 -14.73
N SER A 283 15.32 -16.10 -15.38
CA SER A 283 14.99 -17.44 -15.87
C SER A 283 14.37 -18.34 -14.80
N PHE A 284 14.82 -18.21 -13.55
CA PHE A 284 14.27 -18.96 -12.42
C PHE A 284 12.79 -18.63 -12.18
N TYR A 285 12.42 -17.35 -12.07
CA TYR A 285 11.03 -16.96 -11.86
C TYR A 285 10.15 -17.16 -13.11
N GLU A 286 10.73 -17.00 -14.30
CA GLU A 286 10.05 -17.25 -15.56
C GLU A 286 9.67 -18.72 -15.73
N SER A 287 10.53 -19.64 -15.27
CA SER A 287 10.27 -21.09 -15.29
C SER A 287 9.02 -21.51 -14.51
N TRP A 288 8.57 -20.69 -13.56
CA TRP A 288 7.35 -20.97 -12.79
C TRP A 288 6.09 -20.82 -13.65
N GLY A 289 6.16 -20.11 -14.78
CA GLY A 289 5.05 -19.98 -15.71
C GLY A 289 3.84 -19.28 -15.12
N LEU A 290 4.05 -18.16 -14.41
CA LEU A 290 3.01 -17.41 -13.68
C LEU A 290 1.71 -17.21 -14.47
N GLU A 291 1.81 -16.82 -15.75
CA GLU A 291 0.64 -16.60 -16.61
C GLU A 291 -0.13 -17.87 -16.92
N ASN A 292 0.56 -19.02 -17.00
CA ASN A 292 -0.08 -20.33 -17.19
C ASN A 292 -0.81 -20.74 -15.91
N LEU A 293 -0.18 -20.57 -14.75
CA LEU A 293 -0.81 -20.83 -13.45
C LEU A 293 -2.08 -20.00 -13.27
N ALA A 294 -2.00 -18.69 -13.56
CA ALA A 294 -3.16 -17.80 -13.53
C ALA A 294 -4.26 -18.26 -14.50
N ARG A 295 -3.88 -18.70 -15.72
CA ARG A 295 -4.81 -19.16 -16.76
C ARG A 295 -5.56 -20.43 -16.38
N GLU A 296 -4.87 -21.39 -15.78
CA GLU A 296 -5.41 -22.62 -15.21
C GLU A 296 -6.45 -22.28 -14.13
N GLU A 297 -6.18 -21.26 -13.33
CA GLU A 297 -7.09 -20.77 -12.30
C GLU A 297 -8.19 -19.82 -12.80
N GLY A 298 -8.39 -19.71 -14.12
CA GLY A 298 -9.50 -18.92 -14.68
C GLY A 298 -9.23 -17.42 -14.77
N PHE A 299 -7.97 -16.99 -14.68
CA PHE A 299 -7.57 -15.61 -14.94
C PHE A 299 -6.99 -15.44 -16.35
N ARG A 300 -6.88 -14.19 -16.78
CA ARG A 300 -6.09 -13.78 -17.94
C ARG A 300 -5.23 -12.59 -17.59
N LEU A 301 -4.07 -12.47 -18.24
CA LEU A 301 -3.26 -11.27 -18.17
C LEU A 301 -4.06 -10.09 -18.74
N LEU A 302 -4.02 -8.97 -18.03
CA LEU A 302 -4.58 -7.70 -18.46
C LEU A 302 -3.46 -6.76 -18.91
N GLU A 303 -2.52 -6.47 -18.02
CA GLU A 303 -1.47 -5.46 -18.19
C GLU A 303 -0.22 -5.88 -17.40
N THR A 304 0.94 -5.36 -17.81
CA THR A 304 2.22 -5.55 -17.10
C THR A 304 2.86 -4.19 -16.86
N PHE A 305 3.40 -3.98 -15.65
CA PHE A 305 4.06 -2.74 -15.25
C PHE A 305 5.50 -3.04 -14.83
N PRO A 306 6.48 -2.17 -15.14
CA PRO A 306 7.76 -2.21 -14.44
C PRO A 306 7.53 -1.95 -12.95
N PHE A 307 8.24 -2.69 -12.09
CA PHE A 307 8.25 -2.42 -10.66
C PHE A 307 9.47 -1.56 -10.33
N GLU A 308 9.21 -0.31 -9.98
CA GLU A 308 10.22 0.68 -9.63
C GLU A 308 10.08 0.98 -8.14
N LYS A 309 11.05 0.55 -7.34
CA LYS A 309 10.98 0.68 -5.88
C LYS A 309 10.96 2.15 -5.44
N GLU A 310 11.56 3.01 -6.22
CA GLU A 310 11.67 4.45 -6.01
C GLU A 310 10.30 5.14 -6.00
N HIS A 311 9.30 4.53 -6.65
CA HIS A 311 7.92 4.99 -6.60
C HIS A 311 7.23 4.74 -5.26
N TYR A 312 7.83 3.99 -4.33
CA TYR A 312 7.24 3.67 -3.04
C TYR A 312 8.13 4.22 -1.90
N PRO A 313 7.86 5.45 -1.41
CA PRO A 313 8.71 6.10 -0.42
C PRO A 313 8.92 5.23 0.83
N GLY A 314 10.18 4.96 1.16
CA GLY A 314 10.56 4.18 2.34
C GLY A 314 10.42 2.66 2.19
N TYR A 315 10.04 2.15 1.01
CA TYR A 315 10.03 0.72 0.74
C TYR A 315 11.43 0.10 0.83
N GLN A 316 11.52 -1.02 1.53
CA GLN A 316 12.75 -1.79 1.73
C GLN A 316 12.48 -3.27 1.48
N GLU A 317 13.36 -3.91 0.70
CA GLU A 317 13.24 -5.34 0.42
C GLU A 317 13.59 -6.16 1.68
N ALA A 318 12.61 -6.86 2.24
CA ALA A 318 12.82 -7.73 3.40
C ALA A 318 12.46 -9.18 3.05
N ARG A 319 13.25 -10.15 3.52
CA ARG A 319 12.93 -11.58 3.37
C ARG A 319 11.99 -12.02 4.51
N THR A 320 11.04 -12.90 4.23
CA THR A 320 10.10 -13.50 5.20
C THR A 320 10.64 -14.74 5.89
N ASN A 321 11.70 -15.35 5.33
CA ASN A 321 12.42 -16.47 5.91
C ASN A 321 13.85 -16.01 6.28
N PRO A 322 14.39 -16.28 7.50
CA PRO A 322 15.76 -15.94 7.84
C PRO A 322 16.71 -16.58 6.84
N ALA A 323 17.48 -15.76 6.13
CA ALA A 323 18.51 -16.24 5.22
C ALA A 323 19.85 -15.63 5.62
N ALA A 324 20.93 -16.39 5.47
CA ALA A 324 22.30 -15.93 5.70
C ALA A 324 22.77 -14.82 4.72
N ARG A 325 21.92 -14.36 3.80
CA ARG A 325 22.23 -13.40 2.74
C ARG A 325 21.15 -12.33 2.63
N ALA A 326 21.56 -11.11 2.29
CA ALA A 326 20.68 -9.97 2.07
C ALA A 326 19.55 -10.27 1.05
N SER A 327 18.42 -9.57 1.14
CA SER A 327 17.38 -9.61 0.12
C SER A 327 17.98 -9.25 -1.24
N PRO A 328 17.70 -9.99 -2.33
CA PRO A 328 18.09 -9.51 -3.64
C PRO A 328 17.31 -8.21 -3.96
N GLY A 329 17.84 -7.30 -4.81
CA GLY A 329 17.25 -5.96 -5.07
C GLY A 329 15.87 -5.98 -5.76
N THR A 330 15.42 -4.96 -6.47
CA THR A 330 14.19 -5.06 -7.31
C THR A 330 14.46 -4.94 -8.80
N GLU A 331 15.72 -5.10 -9.20
CA GLU A 331 16.17 -4.97 -10.59
C GLU A 331 15.36 -5.87 -11.53
N ALA A 332 14.88 -5.28 -12.63
CA ALA A 332 14.06 -5.94 -13.65
C ALA A 332 12.77 -6.61 -13.14
N ALA A 333 12.27 -6.24 -11.95
CA ALA A 333 10.99 -6.75 -11.47
C ALA A 333 9.82 -6.20 -12.29
N THR A 334 8.82 -7.04 -12.52
CA THR A 334 7.60 -6.68 -13.24
C THR A 334 6.38 -7.09 -12.43
N THR A 335 5.39 -6.20 -12.42
CA THR A 335 4.07 -6.46 -11.85
C THR A 335 3.14 -6.88 -12.97
N ARG A 336 2.69 -8.13 -12.96
CA ARG A 336 1.67 -8.63 -13.89
C ARG A 336 0.29 -8.54 -13.25
N VAL A 337 -0.66 -7.95 -13.96
CA VAL A 337 -2.03 -7.76 -13.51
C VAL A 337 -2.97 -8.71 -14.22
N PHE A 338 -3.73 -9.46 -13.45
CA PHE A 338 -4.65 -10.49 -13.91
C PHE A 338 -6.10 -10.11 -13.57
N VAL A 339 -7.02 -10.55 -14.43
CA VAL A 339 -8.47 -10.42 -14.22
C VAL A 339 -9.15 -11.75 -14.50
N THR A 340 -10.29 -12.01 -13.87
CA THR A 340 -11.04 -13.24 -14.13
C THR A 340 -11.49 -13.29 -15.61
N LYS A 341 -11.47 -14.49 -16.20
CA LYS A 341 -12.10 -14.75 -17.50
C LYS A 341 -13.61 -14.56 -17.35
N LYS A 342 -14.24 -14.12 -18.43
CA LYS A 342 -15.70 -14.12 -18.55
C LYS A 342 -16.18 -15.54 -18.78
#